data_AF-A0A836CK29-F1
#
_entry.id   AF-A0A836CK29-F1
#
_cell.length_a   1.000
_cell.length_b   1.000
_cell.length_c   1.000
_cell.angle_alpha   90.00
_cell.angle_beta   90.00
_cell.angle_gamma   90.00
#
_symmetry.space_group_name_H-M   'P 1'
#
loop_
_entity.id
_entity.type
_entity.pdbx_description
1 polymer ?
#
loop_
_entity_poly.entity_id
_entity_poly.type
_entity_poly.pdbx_seq_one_letter_code
_entity_poly.pdbx_strand_id
1 'polypeptide(L)'
;MRVEHRQNHEEGFGRGRERVMTLAAFLDAIAGGDTLLYLTTQELEVSADGRPDIISTPITHLHADFPLRPQLLATLVPQNMNLWAGHSGEGADGSSTGLHHDYHDNLYVLLRGRKRFKLWSPDAAPNMYTVGTIARVHTNGRINYMGQLTRADGADEDAEAASAAADRARLDAAEEALEAALEAVLDAECGAGAPQGATFADYPSMADHVSSSEGSGDDESSHAEEDYDVHDSSDDDAIAVAGKVKRSVSCIGAQSERSTKKATTGDVSPPDNFSQVDLKLSEQQIKQQYPLFAAMYGCEAEVLPGQMLYLPAGWFHEVTSYSSSKDAAADCPGHLAFNYWYHPPDIEGTYEKPYLSDFWEKDWTNRTGNGRGVEGLYTNLES
;
A
#
# COMPACT_ATOMS: atom_id res chain seq x y z
N MET A 1 14.51 10.34 -11.12
CA MET A 1 13.65 9.15 -11.23
C MET A 1 14.41 8.01 -11.90
N ARG A 2 14.04 6.76 -11.65
CA ARG A 2 14.57 5.58 -12.35
C ARG A 2 13.69 5.32 -13.57
N VAL A 3 14.31 4.96 -14.69
CA VAL A 3 13.62 4.64 -15.95
C VAL A 3 14.21 3.35 -16.46
N GLU A 4 13.35 2.43 -16.88
CA GLU A 4 13.80 1.18 -17.46
C GLU A 4 14.31 1.43 -18.89
N HIS A 5 15.37 0.71 -19.27
CA HIS A 5 15.92 0.76 -20.60
C HIS A 5 16.24 -0.64 -21.14
N ARG A 6 16.13 -0.77 -22.47
CA ARG A 6 16.53 -1.96 -23.22
C ARG A 6 17.69 -1.64 -24.17
N GLN A 7 18.51 -2.63 -24.51
CA GLN A 7 19.69 -2.41 -25.36
C GLN A 7 19.32 -2.31 -26.85
N ASN A 8 18.25 -2.97 -27.26
CA ASN A 8 17.77 -3.01 -28.64
C ASN A 8 16.26 -3.31 -28.68
N HIS A 9 15.68 -3.36 -29.88
CA HIS A 9 14.23 -3.57 -30.07
C HIS A 9 13.76 -5.02 -29.90
N GLU A 10 14.68 -5.99 -29.90
CA GLU A 10 14.38 -7.41 -29.70
C GLU A 10 14.13 -7.72 -28.22
N GLU A 11 14.74 -6.94 -27.32
CA GLU A 11 14.51 -7.02 -25.89
C GLU A 11 13.16 -6.38 -25.49
N GLY A 12 12.49 -7.03 -24.53
CA GLY A 12 11.33 -6.46 -23.83
C GLY A 12 11.75 -5.66 -22.59
N PHE A 13 10.84 -4.81 -22.12
CA PHE A 13 10.88 -4.20 -20.79
C PHE A 13 10.49 -5.24 -19.71
N GLY A 14 10.64 -4.91 -18.43
CA GLY A 14 10.43 -5.81 -17.29
C GLY A 14 11.65 -6.67 -16.91
N ARG A 15 12.86 -6.30 -17.31
CA ARG A 15 14.12 -6.99 -16.96
C ARG A 15 14.90 -6.33 -15.83
N GLY A 16 14.37 -5.25 -15.24
CA GLY A 16 14.99 -4.52 -14.13
C GLY A 16 16.26 -3.77 -14.53
N ARG A 17 16.46 -3.50 -15.82
CA ARG A 17 17.59 -2.72 -16.33
C ARG A 17 17.25 -1.23 -16.28
N GLU A 18 17.75 -0.56 -15.28
CA GLU A 18 17.33 0.82 -15.00
C GLU A 18 18.48 1.81 -15.05
N ARG A 19 18.14 3.05 -15.40
CA ARG A 19 19.05 4.19 -15.30
C ARG A 19 18.36 5.37 -14.64
N VAL A 20 19.13 6.15 -13.88
CA VAL A 20 18.63 7.37 -13.25
C VAL A 20 18.68 8.52 -14.25
N MET A 21 17.58 9.27 -14.36
CA MET A 21 17.51 10.49 -15.15
C MET A 21 16.48 11.48 -14.60
N THR A 22 16.51 12.72 -15.10
CA THR A 22 15.49 13.73 -14.80
C THR A 22 14.23 13.47 -15.62
N LEU A 23 13.07 13.95 -15.12
CA LEU A 23 11.82 13.89 -15.88
C LEU A 23 11.93 14.63 -17.22
N ALA A 24 12.55 15.81 -17.22
CA ALA A 24 12.77 16.60 -18.43
C ALA A 24 13.56 15.81 -19.50
N ALA A 25 14.70 15.21 -19.13
CA ALA A 25 15.52 14.44 -20.08
C ALA A 25 14.79 13.21 -20.62
N PHE A 26 13.95 12.56 -19.80
CA PHE A 26 13.09 11.47 -20.25
C PHE A 26 12.05 11.94 -21.25
N LEU A 27 11.34 13.04 -20.95
CA LEU A 27 10.32 13.60 -21.83
C LEU A 27 10.93 14.06 -23.16
N ASP A 28 12.09 14.70 -23.13
CA ASP A 28 12.84 15.10 -24.33
C ASP A 28 13.22 13.88 -25.20
N ALA A 29 13.66 12.78 -24.56
CA ALA A 29 14.01 11.55 -25.27
C ALA A 29 12.77 10.90 -25.94
N ILE A 30 11.66 10.78 -25.20
CA ILE A 30 10.40 10.26 -25.74
C ILE A 30 9.85 11.17 -26.84
N ALA A 31 9.96 12.49 -26.68
CA ALA A 31 9.58 13.48 -27.68
C ALA A 31 10.44 13.37 -28.95
N GLY A 32 11.73 13.03 -28.80
CA GLY A 32 12.65 12.71 -29.87
C GLY A 32 12.46 11.33 -30.51
N GLY A 33 11.48 10.54 -30.04
CA GLY A 33 11.17 9.22 -30.58
C GLY A 33 11.98 8.06 -30.00
N ASP A 34 12.62 8.24 -28.84
CA ASP A 34 13.36 7.16 -28.16
C ASP A 34 12.42 6.04 -27.71
N THR A 35 12.54 4.87 -28.32
CA THR A 35 11.73 3.67 -28.04
C THR A 35 12.41 2.68 -27.10
N LEU A 36 13.58 3.03 -26.57
CA LEU A 36 14.38 2.19 -25.69
C LEU A 36 14.15 2.51 -24.22
N LEU A 37 13.32 3.52 -23.91
CA LEU A 37 13.00 3.96 -22.56
C LEU A 37 11.54 3.74 -22.20
N TYR A 38 11.33 3.33 -20.96
CA TYR A 38 10.01 3.11 -20.41
C TYR A 38 9.98 3.48 -18.93
N LEU A 39 9.10 4.40 -18.56
CA LEU A 39 8.82 4.73 -17.17
C LEU A 39 7.77 3.73 -16.68
N THR A 40 8.21 2.75 -15.89
CA THR A 40 7.37 1.66 -15.36
C THR A 40 7.61 1.41 -13.89
N THR A 41 8.89 1.36 -13.51
CA THR A 41 9.31 1.19 -12.14
C THR A 41 9.36 2.54 -11.46
N GLN A 42 8.53 2.68 -10.44
CA GLN A 42 8.59 3.83 -9.55
C GLN A 42 8.81 3.30 -8.15
N GLU A 43 9.98 3.61 -7.59
CA GLU A 43 10.28 3.27 -6.20
C GLU A 43 9.34 4.07 -5.31
N LEU A 44 8.55 3.34 -4.52
CA LEU A 44 7.83 3.92 -3.41
C LEU A 44 8.83 4.14 -2.29
N GLU A 45 8.89 5.37 -1.79
CA GLU A 45 9.65 5.64 -0.59
C GLU A 45 9.09 4.80 0.55
N VAL A 46 9.98 4.29 1.38
CA VAL A 46 9.60 3.49 2.54
C VAL A 46 9.65 4.40 3.74
N SER A 47 8.47 4.71 4.28
CA SER A 47 8.33 5.53 5.46
C SER A 47 8.97 4.89 6.70
N ALA A 48 9.15 5.68 7.77
CA ALA A 48 9.95 5.30 8.94
C ALA A 48 9.45 4.05 9.70
N ASP A 49 8.17 3.70 9.54
CA ASP A 49 7.55 2.47 10.05
C ASP A 49 7.74 1.27 9.10
N GLY A 50 8.60 1.42 8.08
CA GLY A 50 8.92 0.41 7.09
C GLY A 50 7.94 0.37 5.92
N ARG A 51 7.01 1.35 5.79
CA ARG A 51 5.92 1.26 4.82
C ARG A 51 6.09 2.01 3.49
N PRO A 52 6.04 1.33 2.32
CA PRO A 52 5.86 1.97 1.02
C PRO A 52 4.77 3.03 1.01
N ASP A 53 5.10 4.19 0.46
CA ASP A 53 4.17 5.26 0.19
C ASP A 53 3.07 4.84 -0.80
N ILE A 54 2.06 5.70 -0.95
CA ILE A 54 0.94 5.48 -1.87
C ILE A 54 1.30 6.01 -3.27
N ILE A 55 2.04 7.11 -3.33
CA ILE A 55 2.37 7.83 -4.56
C ILE A 55 3.89 7.77 -4.73
N SER A 56 4.33 7.53 -5.96
CA SER A 56 5.74 7.41 -6.32
C SER A 56 6.21 8.57 -7.20
N THR A 57 7.52 8.84 -7.24
CA THR A 57 8.07 9.86 -8.14
C THR A 57 7.94 9.38 -9.59
N PRO A 58 7.41 10.20 -10.53
CA PRO A 58 7.31 11.67 -10.47
C PRO A 58 5.97 12.25 -10.01
N ILE A 59 4.94 11.44 -9.78
CA ILE A 59 3.58 11.92 -9.52
C ILE A 59 3.37 12.50 -8.12
N THR A 60 4.35 12.39 -7.22
CA THR A 60 4.39 13.10 -5.93
C THR A 60 4.20 14.61 -6.07
N HIS A 61 4.69 15.19 -7.17
CA HIS A 61 4.57 16.63 -7.48
C HIS A 61 3.22 17.01 -8.10
N LEU A 62 2.37 16.03 -8.41
CA LEU A 62 1.07 16.20 -9.06
C LEU A 62 -0.08 15.75 -8.16
N HIS A 63 0.17 15.53 -6.87
CA HIS A 63 -0.80 14.97 -5.93
C HIS A 63 -2.09 15.79 -5.80
N ALA A 64 -2.05 17.08 -6.13
CA ALA A 64 -3.19 17.99 -6.09
C ALA A 64 -4.09 17.87 -7.34
N ASP A 65 -3.60 17.23 -8.40
CA ASP A 65 -4.29 17.14 -9.69
C ASP A 65 -5.25 15.94 -9.79
N PHE A 66 -5.20 15.02 -8.83
CA PHE A 66 -6.01 13.81 -8.83
C PHE A 66 -6.48 13.41 -7.42
N PRO A 67 -7.65 12.79 -7.27
CA PRO A 67 -8.11 12.31 -5.98
C PRO A 67 -7.28 11.09 -5.56
N LEU A 68 -6.87 11.05 -4.28
CA LEU A 68 -6.22 9.87 -3.71
C LEU A 68 -7.15 8.65 -3.69
N ARG A 69 -8.46 8.88 -3.51
CA ARG A 69 -9.48 7.83 -3.63
C ARG A 69 -10.59 8.29 -4.58
N PRO A 70 -10.58 7.86 -5.85
CA PRO A 70 -11.60 8.23 -6.83
C PRO A 70 -13.01 7.84 -6.39
N GLN A 71 -13.99 8.72 -6.62
CA GLN A 71 -15.39 8.47 -6.25
C GLN A 71 -16.00 7.22 -6.93
N LEU A 72 -15.51 6.87 -8.12
CA LEU A 72 -15.93 5.68 -8.86
C LEU A 72 -15.73 4.38 -8.06
N LEU A 73 -14.65 4.32 -7.26
CA LEU A 73 -14.24 3.17 -6.46
C LEU A 73 -14.02 3.61 -5.00
N ALA A 74 -14.95 4.40 -4.46
CA ALA A 74 -14.80 5.07 -3.16
C ALA A 74 -14.68 4.10 -1.96
N THR A 75 -15.14 2.86 -2.13
CA THR A 75 -15.13 1.83 -1.08
C THR A 75 -13.90 0.94 -1.14
N LEU A 76 -13.14 0.96 -2.25
CA LEU A 76 -11.86 0.26 -2.35
C LEU A 76 -10.75 1.14 -1.77
N VAL A 77 -9.80 0.49 -1.09
CA VAL A 77 -8.63 1.13 -0.49
C VAL A 77 -7.49 1.13 -1.52
N PRO A 78 -7.00 2.32 -1.95
CA PRO A 78 -5.85 2.41 -2.84
C PRO A 78 -4.58 1.90 -2.16
N GLN A 79 -3.86 1.03 -2.86
CA GLN A 79 -2.59 0.45 -2.43
C GLN A 79 -1.41 1.34 -2.88
N ASN A 80 -1.35 1.65 -4.18
CA ASN A 80 -0.41 2.61 -4.76
C ASN A 80 -0.98 3.25 -6.04
N MET A 81 -0.28 4.28 -6.54
CA MET A 81 -0.57 4.96 -7.79
C MET A 81 0.71 5.09 -8.59
N ASN A 82 0.64 4.85 -9.89
CA ASN A 82 1.80 4.89 -10.78
C ASN A 82 1.46 5.56 -12.12
N LEU A 83 2.52 6.00 -12.79
CA LEU A 83 2.50 6.59 -14.13
C LEU A 83 3.33 5.72 -15.09
N TRP A 84 2.73 5.34 -16.21
CA TRP A 84 3.38 4.56 -17.25
C TRP A 84 3.55 5.35 -18.52
N ALA A 85 4.79 5.58 -18.92
CA ALA A 85 5.12 6.44 -20.06
C ALA A 85 6.21 5.82 -20.94
N GLY A 86 6.11 6.01 -22.24
CA GLY A 86 7.11 5.53 -23.18
C GLY A 86 6.76 5.87 -24.62
N HIS A 87 7.60 5.38 -25.54
CA HIS A 87 7.38 5.48 -26.97
C HIS A 87 7.47 4.09 -27.60
N SER A 88 6.45 3.70 -28.35
CA SER A 88 6.58 2.63 -29.35
C SER A 88 6.81 3.26 -30.71
N GLY A 89 7.70 2.68 -31.54
CA GLY A 89 7.97 3.19 -32.87
C GLY A 89 6.74 3.17 -33.78
N GLU A 90 6.81 3.86 -34.92
CA GLU A 90 5.78 3.84 -35.96
C GLU A 90 5.76 2.46 -36.66
N GLY A 91 5.08 1.49 -36.05
CA GLY A 91 4.95 0.13 -36.57
C GLY A 91 3.79 -0.62 -35.92
N ALA A 92 3.40 -1.74 -36.50
CA ALA A 92 2.30 -2.58 -36.01
C ALA A 92 2.60 -3.28 -34.67
N ASP A 93 3.88 -3.35 -34.28
CA ASP A 93 4.35 -4.29 -33.26
C ASP A 93 4.27 -3.75 -31.82
N GLY A 94 4.05 -2.45 -31.63
CA GLY A 94 3.88 -1.82 -30.32
C GLY A 94 4.99 -2.17 -29.30
N SER A 95 4.72 -1.96 -28.01
CA SER A 95 5.55 -2.48 -26.91
C SER A 95 4.68 -3.35 -26.00
N SER A 96 5.09 -4.61 -25.75
CA SER A 96 4.30 -5.60 -25.00
C SER A 96 4.91 -5.88 -23.63
N THR A 97 4.05 -6.07 -22.62
CA THR A 97 4.42 -6.47 -21.25
C THR A 97 4.72 -7.96 -21.10
N GLY A 98 4.38 -8.78 -22.10
CA GLY A 98 4.27 -10.22 -21.92
C GLY A 98 3.03 -10.61 -21.10
N LEU A 99 2.64 -11.88 -21.19
CA LEU A 99 1.46 -12.41 -20.52
C LEU A 99 1.72 -12.66 -19.03
N HIS A 100 0.96 -12.01 -18.16
CA HIS A 100 1.08 -12.13 -16.69
C HIS A 100 -0.26 -11.79 -16.03
N HIS A 101 -0.36 -11.88 -14.71
CA HIS A 101 -1.47 -11.28 -13.95
C HIS A 101 -0.92 -10.44 -12.81
N ASP A 102 -1.74 -9.58 -12.23
CA ASP A 102 -1.36 -8.78 -11.07
C ASP A 102 -2.04 -9.25 -9.78
N TYR A 103 -1.39 -8.95 -8.67
CA TYR A 103 -1.91 -9.25 -7.34
C TYR A 103 -2.95 -8.24 -6.86
N HIS A 104 -3.00 -7.04 -7.45
CA HIS A 104 -3.88 -5.96 -7.04
C HIS A 104 -4.88 -5.63 -8.14
N ASP A 105 -6.01 -5.05 -7.76
CA ASP A 105 -6.95 -4.51 -8.72
C ASP A 105 -6.36 -3.25 -9.34
N ASN A 106 -6.47 -3.07 -10.65
CA ASN A 106 -5.91 -1.95 -11.38
C ASN A 106 -7.00 -1.13 -12.08
N LEU A 107 -7.15 0.15 -11.75
CA LEU A 107 -7.89 1.09 -12.57
C LEU A 107 -6.89 1.81 -13.50
N TYR A 108 -6.86 1.34 -14.75
CA TYR A 108 -5.98 1.82 -15.80
C TYR A 108 -6.61 3.00 -16.52
N VAL A 109 -6.04 4.21 -16.38
CA VAL A 109 -6.53 5.45 -17.01
C VAL A 109 -5.60 5.83 -18.15
N LEU A 110 -6.07 5.78 -19.39
CA LEU A 110 -5.22 6.12 -20.54
C LEU A 110 -5.30 7.62 -20.85
N LEU A 111 -4.15 8.30 -20.81
CA LEU A 111 -4.03 9.74 -21.05
C LEU A 111 -3.55 10.06 -22.47
N ARG A 112 -2.70 9.19 -23.06
CA ARG A 112 -2.15 9.38 -24.41
C ARG A 112 -1.84 8.06 -25.10
N GLY A 113 -1.99 8.02 -26.43
CA GLY A 113 -1.68 6.84 -27.25
C GLY A 113 -2.83 5.84 -27.24
N ARG A 114 -2.52 4.56 -27.43
CA ARG A 114 -3.51 3.47 -27.44
C ARG A 114 -2.96 2.25 -26.73
N LYS A 115 -3.85 1.48 -26.08
CA LYS A 115 -3.51 0.22 -25.43
C LYS A 115 -4.42 -0.87 -25.94
N ARG A 116 -3.85 -2.04 -26.23
CA ARG A 116 -4.60 -3.27 -26.51
C ARG A 116 -4.29 -4.27 -25.42
N PHE A 117 -5.32 -4.75 -24.74
CA PHE A 117 -5.24 -5.80 -23.73
C PHE A 117 -5.78 -7.09 -24.32
N LYS A 118 -5.00 -8.16 -24.27
CA LYS A 118 -5.54 -9.52 -24.36
C LYS A 118 -5.75 -10.03 -22.95
N LEU A 119 -6.91 -10.58 -22.64
CA LEU A 119 -7.36 -10.87 -21.27
C LEU A 119 -7.88 -12.31 -21.14
N TRP A 120 -7.58 -12.95 -20.02
CA TRP A 120 -8.11 -14.27 -19.63
C TRP A 120 -8.55 -14.25 -18.16
N SER A 121 -9.66 -14.93 -17.88
CA SER A 121 -10.20 -15.08 -16.52
C SER A 121 -9.20 -15.78 -15.60
N PRO A 122 -9.15 -15.42 -14.29
CA PRO A 122 -8.42 -16.19 -13.28
C PRO A 122 -8.78 -17.69 -13.26
N ASP A 123 -9.97 -18.08 -13.71
CA ASP A 123 -10.37 -19.50 -13.84
C ASP A 123 -9.46 -20.29 -14.80
N ALA A 124 -8.82 -19.60 -15.75
CA ALA A 124 -7.88 -20.20 -16.67
C ALA A 124 -6.51 -20.51 -16.02
N ALA A 125 -6.22 -20.01 -14.81
CA ALA A 125 -4.91 -20.04 -14.18
C ALA A 125 -4.17 -21.39 -14.25
N PRO A 126 -4.81 -22.57 -14.02
CA PRO A 126 -4.13 -23.87 -14.15
C PRO A 126 -3.55 -24.15 -15.53
N ASN A 127 -4.07 -23.48 -16.57
CA ASN A 127 -3.70 -23.65 -17.97
C ASN A 127 -2.84 -22.50 -18.51
N MET A 128 -2.44 -21.54 -17.67
CA MET A 128 -1.69 -20.36 -18.10
C MET A 128 -0.17 -20.55 -18.08
N TYR A 129 0.35 -21.72 -17.69
CA TYR A 129 1.80 -22.03 -17.69
C TYR A 129 2.63 -20.95 -16.99
N THR A 130 2.23 -20.57 -15.77
CA THR A 130 2.96 -19.59 -14.96
C THR A 130 4.38 -20.06 -14.65
N VAL A 131 5.30 -19.13 -14.44
CA VAL A 131 6.66 -19.44 -13.98
C VAL A 131 6.61 -20.06 -12.59
N GLY A 132 5.81 -19.46 -11.70
CA GLY A 132 5.60 -19.98 -10.35
C GLY A 132 4.61 -21.13 -10.33
N THR A 133 4.72 -21.97 -9.30
CA THR A 133 3.72 -23.02 -9.02
C THR A 133 2.56 -22.44 -8.21
N ILE A 134 1.37 -22.43 -8.79
CA ILE A 134 0.16 -21.93 -8.13
C ILE A 134 -0.16 -22.80 -6.90
N ALA A 135 -0.32 -22.15 -5.75
CA ALA A 135 -0.77 -22.76 -4.51
C ALA A 135 -2.28 -22.67 -4.34
N ARG A 136 -2.86 -21.53 -4.67
CA ARG A 136 -4.29 -21.26 -4.50
C ARG A 136 -4.77 -20.22 -5.48
N VAL A 137 -5.97 -20.39 -6.00
CA VAL A 137 -6.76 -19.33 -6.63
C VAL A 137 -7.90 -19.02 -5.67
N HIS A 138 -7.94 -17.79 -5.16
CA HIS A 138 -9.02 -17.31 -4.31
C HIS A 138 -10.25 -17.06 -5.18
N THR A 139 -11.42 -17.10 -4.55
CA THR A 139 -12.71 -16.97 -5.22
C THR A 139 -12.92 -15.59 -5.86
N ASN A 140 -12.26 -14.55 -5.34
CA ASN A 140 -12.22 -13.21 -5.94
C ASN A 140 -11.26 -13.11 -7.15
N GLY A 141 -10.59 -14.21 -7.53
CA GLY A 141 -9.65 -14.28 -8.64
C GLY A 141 -8.19 -14.16 -8.24
N ARG A 142 -7.86 -13.65 -7.04
CA ARG A 142 -6.47 -13.48 -6.60
C ARG A 142 -5.73 -14.81 -6.58
N ILE A 143 -4.51 -14.84 -7.10
CA ILE A 143 -3.68 -16.06 -7.19
C ILE A 143 -2.53 -15.98 -6.18
N ASN A 144 -2.28 -17.09 -5.48
CA ASN A 144 -1.10 -17.27 -4.64
C ASN A 144 -0.21 -18.37 -5.19
N TYR A 145 1.09 -18.16 -5.04
CA TYR A 145 2.13 -19.11 -5.43
C TYR A 145 2.71 -19.80 -4.20
N MET A 146 3.32 -20.97 -4.41
CA MET A 146 3.96 -21.73 -3.34
C MET A 146 5.01 -20.86 -2.63
N GLY A 147 4.87 -20.71 -1.31
CA GLY A 147 5.74 -19.87 -0.48
C GLY A 147 5.33 -18.39 -0.38
N GLN A 148 4.24 -17.99 -1.03
CA GLN A 148 3.69 -16.62 -1.03
C GLN A 148 2.18 -16.67 -0.73
N LEU A 149 1.82 -17.16 0.45
CA LEU A 149 0.43 -17.25 0.87
C LEU A 149 -0.02 -15.93 1.48
N THR A 150 -1.14 -15.42 0.96
CA THR A 150 -1.83 -14.22 1.47
C THR A 150 -3.32 -14.52 1.52
N ARG A 151 -4.07 -13.67 2.23
CA ARG A 151 -5.52 -13.69 2.21
C ARG A 151 -6.07 -13.27 0.84
N ALA A 152 -7.39 -13.42 0.65
CA ALA A 152 -8.07 -13.04 -0.58
C ALA A 152 -7.96 -11.52 -0.86
N ASP A 153 -8.04 -10.70 0.19
CA ASP A 153 -7.79 -9.25 0.17
C ASP A 153 -6.31 -8.84 -0.01
N GLY A 154 -5.42 -9.84 -0.07
CA GLY A 154 -3.99 -9.66 -0.27
C GLY A 154 -3.19 -9.29 0.96
N ALA A 155 -3.79 -9.29 2.16
CA ALA A 155 -3.02 -9.09 3.38
C ALA A 155 -2.29 -10.38 3.78
N ASP A 156 -1.20 -10.25 4.53
CA ASP A 156 -0.55 -11.39 5.18
C ASP A 156 -1.51 -11.98 6.25
N GLU A 157 -1.38 -13.28 6.54
CA GLU A 157 -2.24 -13.96 7.52
C GLU A 157 -2.17 -13.29 8.91
N ASP A 158 -0.99 -12.83 9.31
CA ASP A 158 -0.74 -12.19 10.61
C ASP A 158 -0.90 -10.66 10.60
N ALA A 159 -1.31 -10.05 9.49
CA ALA A 159 -1.29 -8.59 9.32
C ALA A 159 -2.13 -7.84 10.36
N GLU A 160 -3.30 -8.38 10.71
CA GLU A 160 -4.20 -7.80 11.71
C GLU A 160 -3.64 -7.89 13.13
N ALA A 161 -3.10 -9.05 13.50
CA ALA A 161 -2.46 -9.24 14.79
C ALA A 161 -1.25 -8.31 14.94
N ALA A 162 -0.46 -8.16 13.88
CA ALA A 162 0.66 -7.23 13.84
C ALA A 162 0.19 -5.76 13.97
N SER A 163 -0.90 -5.38 13.31
CA SER A 163 -1.48 -4.03 13.42
C SER A 163 -1.97 -3.75 14.83
N ALA A 164 -2.72 -4.68 15.43
CA ALA A 164 -3.25 -4.53 16.78
C ALA A 164 -2.11 -4.42 17.82
N ALA A 165 -1.03 -5.19 17.66
CA ALA A 165 0.15 -5.08 18.51
C ALA A 165 0.85 -3.72 18.36
N ALA A 166 0.94 -3.18 17.15
CA ALA A 166 1.52 -1.86 16.90
C ALA A 166 0.66 -0.74 17.51
N ASP A 167 -0.67 -0.82 17.39
CA ASP A 167 -1.59 0.15 17.99
C ASP A 167 -1.53 0.11 19.52
N ARG A 168 -1.43 -1.08 20.12
CA ARG A 168 -1.22 -1.21 21.57
C ARG A 168 0.09 -0.57 22.02
N ALA A 169 1.20 -0.85 21.32
CA ALA A 169 2.49 -0.23 21.65
C ALA A 169 2.47 1.31 21.50
N ARG A 170 1.68 1.86 20.57
CA ARG A 170 1.50 3.31 20.43
C ARG A 170 0.69 3.91 21.58
N LEU A 171 -0.35 3.21 22.04
CA LEU A 171 -1.13 3.61 23.20
C LEU A 171 -0.27 3.62 24.45
N ASP A 172 0.46 2.53 24.72
CA ASP A 172 1.36 2.42 25.87
C ASP A 172 2.39 3.58 25.87
N ALA A 173 3.01 3.88 24.71
CA ALA A 173 3.96 4.99 24.59
C ALA A 173 3.31 6.38 24.75
N ALA A 174 2.06 6.55 24.34
CA ALA A 174 1.32 7.81 24.51
C ALA A 174 0.90 8.01 25.98
N GLU A 175 0.55 6.94 26.69
CA GLU A 175 0.28 6.95 28.12
C GLU A 175 1.54 7.33 28.90
N GLU A 176 2.69 6.69 28.63
CA GLU A 176 3.98 7.06 29.23
C GLU A 176 4.34 8.54 28.98
N ALA A 177 4.12 9.05 27.76
CA ALA A 177 4.40 10.44 27.42
C ALA A 177 3.45 11.41 28.14
N LEU A 178 2.18 11.04 28.33
CA LEU A 178 1.21 11.83 29.08
C LEU A 178 1.56 11.88 30.57
N GLU A 179 1.95 10.75 31.15
CA GLU A 179 2.41 10.67 32.54
C GLU A 179 3.65 11.56 32.75
N ALA A 180 4.65 11.47 31.89
CA ALA A 180 5.84 12.32 31.96
C ALA A 180 5.52 13.81 31.80
N ALA A 181 4.57 14.16 30.91
CA ALA A 181 4.11 15.53 30.75
C ALA A 181 3.35 16.04 31.99
N LEU A 182 2.53 15.19 32.60
CA LEU A 182 1.80 15.52 33.83
C LEU A 182 2.77 15.74 35.00
N GLU A 183 3.78 14.88 35.15
CA GLU A 183 4.83 15.03 36.16
C GLU A 183 5.60 16.35 35.97
N ALA A 184 5.97 16.67 34.73
CA ALA A 184 6.64 17.94 34.42
C ALA A 184 5.79 19.18 34.76
N VAL A 185 4.46 19.11 34.60
CA VAL A 185 3.54 20.18 35.00
C VAL A 185 3.48 20.31 36.52
N LEU A 186 3.37 19.20 37.24
CA LEU A 186 3.36 19.20 38.71
C LEU A 186 4.66 19.77 39.29
N ASP A 187 5.80 19.40 38.72
CA ASP A 187 7.11 19.93 39.11
C ASP A 187 7.23 21.44 38.82
N ALA A 188 6.68 21.91 37.69
CA ALA A 188 6.66 23.33 37.36
C ALA A 188 5.78 24.13 38.35
N GLU A 189 4.63 23.58 38.77
CA GLU A 189 3.76 24.21 39.78
C GLU A 189 4.40 24.21 41.17
N CYS A 190 5.11 23.15 41.56
CA CYS A 190 5.84 23.09 42.83
C CYS A 190 7.11 23.98 42.82
N GLY A 191 7.76 24.14 41.67
CA GLY A 191 8.96 24.97 41.47
C GLY A 191 8.67 26.47 41.33
N ALA A 192 7.45 26.85 40.96
CA ALA A 192 6.99 28.23 40.88
C ALA A 192 6.62 28.80 42.27
N GLY A 193 7.60 28.80 43.18
CA GLY A 193 7.63 29.64 44.37
C GLY A 193 6.39 29.60 45.26
N ALA A 194 6.40 28.70 46.26
CA ALA A 194 5.84 29.07 47.55
C ALA A 194 6.42 30.45 47.94
N PRO A 195 5.60 31.46 48.31
CA PRO A 195 6.12 32.75 48.72
C PRO A 195 7.03 32.53 49.93
N GLN A 196 8.32 32.85 49.79
CA GLN A 196 9.25 32.93 50.90
C GLN A 196 8.73 34.02 51.86
N GLY A 197 8.04 33.61 52.92
CA GLY A 197 7.61 34.54 53.97
C GLY A 197 6.34 34.23 54.76
N ALA A 198 5.72 33.05 54.69
CA ALA A 198 4.67 32.68 55.64
C ALA A 198 5.19 31.62 56.61
N THR A 199 5.54 32.06 57.82
CA THR A 199 5.77 31.17 58.96
C THR A 199 4.49 30.41 59.30
N PHE A 200 4.63 29.15 59.70
CA PHE A 200 3.59 28.23 60.20
C PHE A 200 2.83 28.73 61.48
N ALA A 201 2.83 30.03 61.77
CA ALA A 201 2.36 30.60 63.02
C ALA A 201 1.05 31.43 62.91
N ASP A 202 0.49 31.67 61.72
CA ASP A 202 -0.68 32.55 61.55
C ASP A 202 -1.91 31.85 60.96
N TYR A 203 -2.17 30.60 61.33
CA TYR A 203 -3.52 30.04 61.27
C TYR A 203 -4.15 30.18 62.66
N PRO A 204 -5.20 31.00 62.85
CA PRO A 204 -5.98 30.90 64.07
C PRO A 204 -6.60 29.50 64.11
N SER A 205 -6.25 28.75 65.15
CA SER A 205 -6.89 27.52 65.58
C SER A 205 -8.41 27.71 65.56
N MET A 206 -9.08 27.20 64.53
CA MET A 206 -10.53 27.03 64.52
C MET A 206 -10.87 25.64 65.08
N ALA A 207 -10.36 25.39 66.29
CA ALA A 207 -10.96 24.46 67.23
C ALA A 207 -11.81 25.31 68.18
N ASP A 208 -13.04 24.87 68.41
CA ASP A 208 -14.10 25.47 69.26
C ASP A 208 -15.10 26.36 68.52
N HIS A 209 -16.07 25.71 67.85
CA HIS A 209 -17.50 25.99 68.03
C HIS A 209 -18.35 24.92 67.32
N VAL A 210 -18.45 23.73 67.91
CA VAL A 210 -19.64 22.87 67.72
C VAL A 210 -20.39 22.91 69.05
N SER A 211 -21.16 23.99 69.22
CA SER A 211 -22.19 24.08 70.25
C SER A 211 -23.48 23.52 69.68
N SER A 212 -24.03 22.56 70.42
CA SER A 212 -25.33 21.92 70.32
C SER A 212 -26.45 22.79 69.75
N SER A 213 -27.14 22.27 68.75
CA SER A 213 -28.52 22.60 68.44
C SER A 213 -29.26 21.31 68.09
N GLU A 214 -30.09 20.88 69.02
CA GLU A 214 -31.10 19.85 68.85
C GLU A 214 -32.11 20.29 67.78
N GLY A 215 -32.55 19.35 66.94
CA GLY A 215 -33.46 19.62 65.83
C GLY A 215 -33.92 18.33 65.14
N SER A 216 -34.87 17.68 65.80
CA SER A 216 -35.70 16.53 65.42
C SER A 216 -36.11 16.38 63.95
N GLY A 217 -36.16 15.13 63.47
CA GLY A 217 -36.97 14.71 62.32
C GLY A 217 -36.54 13.39 61.66
N ASP A 218 -36.91 12.27 62.30
CA ASP A 218 -37.34 10.93 61.80
C ASP A 218 -37.34 10.72 60.25
N ASP A 219 -37.08 9.55 59.64
CA ASP A 219 -37.32 8.16 60.05
C ASP A 219 -36.67 7.18 59.04
N GLU A 220 -36.26 6.03 59.58
CA GLU A 220 -35.93 4.66 59.10
C GLU A 220 -35.53 4.28 57.64
N SER A 221 -34.35 3.63 57.45
CA SER A 221 -34.00 2.17 57.45
C SER A 221 -34.15 1.54 56.04
N SER A 222 -33.27 0.68 55.49
CA SER A 222 -32.34 -0.31 56.05
C SER A 222 -31.20 -0.69 55.08
N HIS A 223 -30.04 -1.00 55.66
CA HIS A 223 -28.86 -1.76 55.22
C HIS A 223 -28.88 -2.62 53.92
N ALA A 224 -27.76 -2.59 53.19
CA ALA A 224 -26.77 -3.69 53.17
C ALA A 224 -25.44 -3.23 52.54
N GLU A 225 -24.38 -3.31 53.33
CA GLU A 225 -22.96 -3.15 52.97
C GLU A 225 -22.44 -4.43 52.28
N GLU A 226 -21.48 -4.31 51.35
CA GLU A 226 -20.47 -5.36 51.13
C GLU A 226 -19.17 -4.71 50.64
N ASP A 227 -18.11 -4.99 51.42
CA ASP A 227 -16.77 -4.41 51.41
C ASP A 227 -15.77 -5.34 50.68
N TYR A 228 -14.64 -4.76 50.28
CA TYR A 228 -13.57 -5.22 49.38
C TYR A 228 -12.99 -6.65 49.49
N ASP A 229 -12.42 -7.14 48.38
CA ASP A 229 -11.10 -7.81 48.38
C ASP A 229 -10.48 -7.88 46.96
N VAL A 230 -9.46 -7.06 46.70
CA VAL A 230 -8.53 -7.21 45.57
C VAL A 230 -7.32 -7.97 46.10
N HIS A 231 -7.23 -9.26 45.75
CA HIS A 231 -6.02 -10.04 45.98
C HIS A 231 -5.01 -9.79 44.86
N ASP A 232 -3.97 -9.06 45.23
CA ASP A 232 -2.63 -9.12 44.65
C ASP A 232 -1.97 -10.46 45.07
N SER A 233 -1.50 -11.23 44.10
CA SER A 233 -0.53 -12.28 44.34
C SER A 233 0.45 -12.33 43.17
N SER A 234 1.67 -11.96 43.52
CA SER A 234 2.91 -11.94 42.76
C SER A 234 3.41 -13.32 42.33
N ASP A 235 4.25 -13.27 41.30
CA ASP A 235 5.35 -14.17 40.94
C ASP A 235 5.04 -15.57 40.39
N ASP A 236 5.29 -15.74 39.09
CA ASP A 236 5.93 -16.96 38.59
C ASP A 236 6.98 -16.61 37.53
N ASP A 237 8.22 -17.00 37.86
CA ASP A 237 9.45 -16.84 37.10
C ASP A 237 9.42 -17.52 35.73
N ALA A 238 9.72 -16.77 34.66
CA ALA A 238 10.13 -17.34 33.37
C ALA A 238 11.32 -16.58 32.78
N ILE A 239 12.51 -17.01 33.22
CA ILE A 239 13.82 -17.03 32.55
C ILE A 239 13.97 -16.09 31.34
N ALA A 240 14.72 -15.01 31.59
CA ALA A 240 15.30 -14.15 30.57
C ALA A 240 16.25 -14.92 29.65
N VAL A 241 15.90 -15.01 28.36
CA VAL A 241 16.88 -15.15 27.28
C VAL A 241 16.89 -13.85 26.49
N ALA A 242 17.77 -12.94 26.92
CA ALA A 242 18.09 -11.71 26.21
C ALA A 242 18.81 -12.03 24.89
N GLY A 243 18.03 -12.29 23.84
CA GLY A 243 18.48 -12.21 22.46
C GLY A 243 17.88 -10.96 21.83
N LYS A 244 18.71 -9.92 21.62
CA LYS A 244 18.32 -8.74 20.81
C LYS A 244 17.97 -9.19 19.38
N VAL A 245 16.71 -9.51 19.14
CA VAL A 245 16.18 -9.71 17.79
C VAL A 245 15.44 -8.45 17.38
N LYS A 246 16.09 -7.58 16.61
CA LYS A 246 15.41 -6.55 15.83
C LYS A 246 14.57 -7.26 14.76
N ARG A 247 13.33 -7.64 15.07
CA ARG A 247 12.34 -8.03 14.06
C ARG A 247 11.67 -6.76 13.56
N SER A 248 12.04 -6.34 12.35
CA SER A 248 11.29 -5.35 11.59
C SER A 248 9.88 -5.88 11.38
N VAL A 249 8.87 -5.11 11.77
CA VAL A 249 7.48 -5.33 11.39
C VAL A 249 7.42 -5.25 9.86
N SER A 250 7.32 -6.38 9.14
CA SER A 250 7.19 -6.37 7.68
C SER A 250 5.70 -6.34 7.34
N CYS A 251 5.05 -5.21 7.57
CA CYS A 251 3.63 -5.07 7.33
C CYS A 251 3.33 -4.28 6.07
N ILE A 252 3.90 -4.58 4.88
CA ILE A 252 3.47 -3.92 3.63
C ILE A 252 3.79 -4.73 2.38
N GLY A 253 2.84 -4.67 1.45
CA GLY A 253 2.96 -4.92 0.02
C GLY A 253 4.00 -4.05 -0.70
N ALA A 254 5.26 -4.19 -0.31
CA ALA A 254 6.43 -4.04 -1.19
C ALA A 254 6.58 -5.29 -2.09
N GLN A 255 5.47 -5.74 -2.69
CA GLN A 255 5.44 -6.76 -3.73
C GLN A 255 5.17 -6.15 -5.12
N SER A 256 5.36 -4.83 -5.27
CA SER A 256 6.11 -4.40 -6.45
C SER A 256 7.51 -4.97 -6.25
N GLU A 257 7.81 -6.07 -6.92
CA GLU A 257 9.18 -6.45 -7.25
C GLU A 257 10.13 -6.46 -6.05
N ARG A 258 9.95 -7.42 -5.13
CA ARG A 258 11.08 -7.80 -4.26
C ARG A 258 12.15 -8.46 -5.15
N SER A 259 12.90 -7.62 -5.87
CA SER A 259 14.26 -7.88 -6.29
C SER A 259 15.02 -8.19 -5.01
N THR A 260 15.10 -9.48 -4.71
CA THR A 260 15.87 -9.99 -3.59
C THR A 260 17.29 -9.47 -3.74
N LYS A 261 17.70 -8.61 -2.81
CA LYS A 261 19.09 -8.39 -2.41
C LYS A 261 20.08 -8.22 -3.57
N LYS A 262 20.40 -6.95 -3.90
CA LYS A 262 21.72 -6.54 -4.41
C LYS A 262 22.30 -7.47 -5.50
N ALA A 263 21.66 -7.50 -6.67
CA ALA A 263 22.21 -8.22 -7.82
C ALA A 263 23.21 -7.33 -8.56
N THR A 264 24.49 -7.68 -8.42
CA THR A 264 25.47 -7.57 -9.48
C THR A 264 24.88 -8.13 -10.78
N THR A 265 24.98 -7.36 -11.87
CA THR A 265 24.81 -7.73 -13.29
C THR A 265 24.53 -9.22 -13.55
N GLY A 266 23.25 -9.60 -13.67
CA GLY A 266 22.79 -10.93 -14.07
C GLY A 266 21.30 -10.90 -14.42
N ASP A 267 20.90 -11.62 -15.47
CA ASP A 267 19.52 -11.74 -15.95
C ASP A 267 18.65 -12.38 -14.85
N VAL A 268 17.69 -11.64 -14.30
CA VAL A 268 16.79 -12.11 -13.24
C VAL A 268 15.69 -12.95 -13.90
N SER A 269 15.39 -14.14 -13.37
CA SER A 269 14.28 -14.96 -13.87
C SER A 269 12.97 -14.17 -13.75
N PRO A 270 12.05 -14.28 -14.73
CA PRO A 270 10.76 -13.60 -14.65
C PRO A 270 10.00 -13.94 -13.36
N PRO A 271 9.17 -13.03 -12.84
CA PRO A 271 8.37 -13.28 -11.64
C PRO A 271 7.39 -14.44 -11.78
N ASP A 272 6.97 -15.02 -10.66
CA ASP A 272 6.09 -16.20 -10.60
C ASP A 272 4.76 -16.01 -11.36
N ASN A 273 4.23 -14.79 -11.37
CA ASN A 273 2.97 -14.41 -12.01
C ASN A 273 3.04 -14.23 -13.53
N PHE A 274 4.23 -14.32 -14.13
CA PHE A 274 4.37 -14.33 -15.58
C PHE A 274 4.06 -15.71 -16.15
N SER A 275 3.44 -15.73 -17.32
CA SER A 275 3.26 -16.91 -18.14
C SER A 275 4.51 -17.17 -18.97
N GLN A 276 4.82 -18.45 -19.20
CA GLN A 276 5.83 -18.88 -20.16
C GLN A 276 5.32 -18.83 -21.60
N VAL A 277 4.02 -18.58 -21.83
CA VAL A 277 3.43 -18.50 -23.17
C VAL A 277 3.80 -17.17 -23.82
N ASP A 278 4.55 -17.23 -24.92
CA ASP A 278 4.83 -16.07 -25.77
C ASP A 278 3.74 -15.92 -26.85
N LEU A 279 2.92 -14.87 -26.74
CA LEU A 279 1.83 -14.58 -27.68
C LEU A 279 2.30 -14.09 -29.05
N LYS A 280 3.61 -13.92 -29.26
CA LYS A 280 4.21 -13.67 -30.59
C LYS A 280 4.36 -14.95 -31.40
N LEU A 281 4.31 -16.11 -30.77
CA LEU A 281 4.34 -17.40 -31.45
C LEU A 281 3.07 -17.58 -32.31
N SER A 282 3.22 -18.30 -33.43
CA SER A 282 2.06 -18.68 -34.25
C SER A 282 1.11 -19.60 -33.48
N GLU A 283 -0.17 -19.61 -33.86
CA GLU A 283 -1.17 -20.49 -33.23
C GLU A 283 -0.76 -21.98 -33.25
N GLN A 284 -0.07 -22.43 -34.29
CA GLN A 284 0.40 -23.81 -34.39
C GLN A 284 1.49 -24.10 -33.36
N GLN A 285 2.45 -23.17 -33.18
CA GLN A 285 3.49 -23.28 -32.16
C GLN A 285 2.89 -23.25 -30.76
N ILE A 286 1.94 -22.35 -30.49
CA ILE A 286 1.23 -22.30 -29.20
C ILE A 286 0.45 -23.59 -28.95
N LYS A 287 -0.29 -24.12 -29.92
CA LYS A 287 -1.00 -25.41 -29.78
C LYS A 287 -0.06 -26.58 -29.50
N GLN A 288 1.15 -26.55 -30.07
CA GLN A 288 2.13 -27.60 -29.87
C GLN A 288 2.84 -27.51 -28.51
N GLN A 289 3.21 -26.30 -28.08
CA GLN A 289 4.00 -26.07 -26.86
C GLN A 289 3.13 -25.92 -25.62
N TYR A 290 1.96 -25.28 -25.76
CA TYR A 290 1.04 -24.89 -24.69
C TYR A 290 -0.41 -25.32 -25.01
N PRO A 291 -0.68 -26.61 -25.21
CA PRO A 291 -1.99 -27.10 -25.67
C PRO A 291 -3.15 -26.75 -24.74
N LEU A 292 -2.91 -26.65 -23.42
CA LEU A 292 -3.96 -26.28 -22.45
C LEU A 292 -4.35 -24.82 -22.58
N PHE A 293 -3.37 -23.93 -22.81
CA PHE A 293 -3.60 -22.50 -23.02
C PHE A 293 -4.32 -22.26 -24.34
N ALA A 294 -3.94 -23.00 -25.40
CA ALA A 294 -4.57 -22.86 -26.72
C ALA A 294 -6.07 -23.17 -26.74
N ALA A 295 -6.58 -23.89 -25.74
CA ALA A 295 -7.99 -24.18 -25.57
C ALA A 295 -8.73 -23.11 -24.74
N MET A 296 -8.03 -22.11 -24.19
CA MET A 296 -8.62 -21.09 -23.33
C MET A 296 -9.23 -19.95 -24.11
N TYR A 297 -10.43 -19.56 -23.67
CA TYR A 297 -11.11 -18.39 -24.21
C TYR A 297 -10.52 -17.13 -23.57
N GLY A 298 -10.01 -16.24 -24.42
CA GLY A 298 -9.61 -14.88 -24.03
C GLY A 298 -10.46 -13.84 -24.75
N CYS A 299 -10.46 -12.63 -24.22
CA CYS A 299 -11.06 -11.47 -24.87
C CYS A 299 -10.01 -10.38 -25.14
N GLU A 300 -10.36 -9.44 -26.00
CA GLU A 300 -9.51 -8.29 -26.32
C GLU A 300 -10.26 -7.00 -25.98
N ALA A 301 -9.54 -6.05 -25.36
CA ALA A 301 -10.04 -4.72 -25.08
C ALA A 301 -9.06 -3.67 -25.63
N GLU A 302 -9.59 -2.71 -26.39
CA GLU A 302 -8.84 -1.53 -26.81
C GLU A 302 -9.22 -0.35 -25.92
N VAL A 303 -8.21 0.31 -25.36
CA VAL A 303 -8.37 1.50 -24.52
C VAL A 303 -7.76 2.70 -25.25
N LEU A 304 -8.55 3.75 -25.39
CA LEU A 304 -8.22 5.02 -26.04
C LEU A 304 -8.05 6.15 -25.00
N PRO A 305 -7.42 7.28 -25.36
CA PRO A 305 -7.25 8.39 -24.43
C PRO A 305 -8.58 8.88 -23.85
N GLY A 306 -8.62 9.11 -22.53
CA GLY A 306 -9.82 9.47 -21.79
C GLY A 306 -10.67 8.28 -21.34
N GLN A 307 -10.33 7.05 -21.74
CA GLN A 307 -10.99 5.84 -21.27
C GLN A 307 -10.27 5.21 -20.08
N MET A 308 -11.01 4.39 -19.35
CA MET A 308 -10.52 3.64 -18.19
C MET A 308 -10.84 2.16 -18.36
N LEU A 309 -9.94 1.29 -17.88
CA LEU A 309 -10.16 -0.15 -17.76
C LEU A 309 -9.91 -0.55 -16.31
N TYR A 310 -10.93 -1.10 -15.64
CA TYR A 310 -10.76 -1.73 -14.34
C TYR A 310 -10.45 -3.23 -14.54
N LEU A 311 -9.33 -3.67 -13.98
CA LEU A 311 -8.81 -5.02 -14.10
C LEU A 311 -8.66 -5.63 -12.70
N PRO A 312 -9.54 -6.56 -12.30
CA PRO A 312 -9.43 -7.21 -11.00
C PRO A 312 -8.16 -8.06 -10.89
N ALA A 313 -7.68 -8.26 -9.66
CA ALA A 313 -6.54 -9.10 -9.36
C ALA A 313 -6.70 -10.52 -9.95
N GLY A 314 -5.59 -11.09 -10.43
CA GLY A 314 -5.53 -12.44 -11.00
C GLY A 314 -5.99 -12.56 -12.45
N TRP A 315 -6.52 -11.51 -13.06
CA TRP A 315 -6.80 -11.52 -14.49
C TRP A 315 -5.50 -11.54 -15.28
N PHE A 316 -5.33 -12.59 -16.08
CA PHE A 316 -4.18 -12.71 -16.96
C PHE A 316 -4.33 -11.77 -18.13
N HIS A 317 -3.26 -11.06 -18.45
CA HIS A 317 -3.26 -10.07 -19.49
C HIS A 317 -1.90 -9.88 -20.14
N GLU A 318 -1.94 -9.50 -21.42
CA GLU A 318 -0.80 -8.93 -22.13
C GLU A 318 -1.22 -7.57 -22.68
N VAL A 319 -0.46 -6.52 -22.34
CA VAL A 319 -0.75 -5.16 -22.78
C VAL A 319 0.20 -4.77 -23.89
N THR A 320 -0.34 -4.46 -25.06
CA THR A 320 0.41 -3.83 -26.15
C THR A 320 0.17 -2.32 -26.17
N SER A 321 1.25 -1.57 -26.05
CA SER A 321 1.30 -0.10 -26.05
C SER A 321 1.61 0.45 -27.43
N TYR A 322 0.84 1.47 -27.84
CA TYR A 322 1.03 2.17 -29.09
C TYR A 322 1.10 3.68 -28.87
N SER A 323 2.15 4.32 -29.38
CA SER A 323 2.21 5.77 -29.60
C SER A 323 1.20 6.13 -30.70
N SER A 324 0.38 7.15 -30.49
CA SER A 324 -0.49 7.68 -31.55
C SER A 324 0.28 8.71 -32.37
N SER A 325 0.24 8.60 -33.70
CA SER A 325 0.66 9.66 -34.63
C SER A 325 -0.49 10.63 -34.97
N LYS A 326 -1.72 10.35 -34.51
CA LYS A 326 -2.95 11.06 -34.88
C LYS A 326 -3.59 11.85 -33.74
N ASP A 327 -3.02 11.80 -32.53
CA ASP A 327 -3.49 12.62 -31.42
C ASP A 327 -3.00 14.06 -31.65
N ALA A 328 -3.95 14.99 -31.79
CA ALA A 328 -3.77 16.36 -32.27
C ALA A 328 -2.92 17.30 -31.40
N ALA A 329 -2.15 16.76 -30.45
CA ALA A 329 -1.07 17.47 -29.76
C ALA A 329 0.26 17.00 -30.36
N ALA A 330 0.59 17.51 -31.55
CA ALA A 330 1.79 17.17 -32.32
C ALA A 330 3.12 17.42 -31.57
N ASP A 331 3.08 18.03 -30.39
CA ASP A 331 4.26 18.47 -29.63
C ASP A 331 4.76 17.45 -28.60
N CYS A 332 4.05 16.33 -28.37
CA CYS A 332 4.52 15.32 -27.41
C CYS A 332 4.15 13.89 -27.87
N PRO A 333 4.99 13.24 -28.69
CA PRO A 333 4.77 11.87 -29.13
C PRO A 333 4.94 10.86 -27.97
N GLY A 334 4.39 9.64 -28.13
CA GLY A 334 4.45 8.56 -27.15
C GLY A 334 3.09 8.13 -26.61
N HIS A 335 3.09 7.34 -25.55
CA HIS A 335 1.89 6.92 -24.81
C HIS A 335 2.06 7.22 -23.32
N LEU A 336 0.94 7.41 -22.61
CA LEU A 336 0.93 7.76 -21.19
C LEU A 336 -0.31 7.20 -20.52
N ALA A 337 -0.13 6.48 -19.42
CA ALA A 337 -1.21 5.97 -18.59
C ALA A 337 -0.97 6.29 -17.12
N PHE A 338 -2.05 6.49 -16.39
CA PHE A 338 -2.07 6.66 -14.94
C PHE A 338 -2.87 5.52 -14.34
N ASN A 339 -2.35 4.90 -13.29
CA ASN A 339 -2.89 3.67 -12.73
C ASN A 339 -3.13 3.85 -11.24
N TYR A 340 -4.35 3.53 -10.80
CA TYR A 340 -4.65 3.31 -9.40
C TYR A 340 -4.66 1.81 -9.13
N TRP A 341 -3.91 1.38 -8.13
CA TRP A 341 -3.97 0.02 -7.64
C TRP A 341 -4.73 -0.03 -6.34
N TYR A 342 -5.55 -1.06 -6.15
CA TYR A 342 -6.35 -1.25 -4.95
C TYR A 342 -6.06 -2.60 -4.31
N HIS A 343 -6.23 -2.64 -2.98
CA HIS A 343 -6.34 -3.93 -2.29
C HIS A 343 -7.59 -4.65 -2.83
N PRO A 344 -7.46 -5.89 -3.33
CA PRO A 344 -8.59 -6.60 -3.92
C PRO A 344 -9.68 -6.81 -2.86
N PRO A 345 -10.96 -6.69 -3.21
CA PRO A 345 -12.05 -6.95 -2.28
C PRO A 345 -12.15 -8.44 -1.92
N ASP A 346 -12.65 -8.75 -0.73
CA ASP A 346 -13.05 -10.11 -0.38
C ASP A 346 -14.32 -10.50 -1.17
N ILE A 347 -14.47 -11.79 -1.50
CA ILE A 347 -15.69 -12.23 -2.21
C ILE A 347 -16.97 -12.08 -1.37
N GLU A 348 -16.84 -12.21 -0.05
CA GLU A 348 -17.97 -12.09 0.88
C GLU A 348 -18.30 -10.63 1.19
N GLY A 349 -17.50 -9.70 0.68
CA GLY A 349 -17.73 -8.27 0.76
C GLY A 349 -18.95 -7.82 -0.05
N THR A 350 -19.43 -6.64 0.29
CA THR A 350 -20.43 -5.89 -0.49
C THR A 350 -19.76 -4.70 -1.14
N TYR A 351 -20.45 -4.00 -2.05
CA TYR A 351 -19.91 -2.75 -2.60
C TYR A 351 -19.60 -1.75 -1.47
N GLU A 352 -20.48 -1.64 -0.47
CA GLU A 352 -20.34 -0.73 0.67
C GLU A 352 -19.26 -1.18 1.69
N LYS A 353 -19.01 -2.49 1.79
CA LYS A 353 -18.02 -3.09 2.69
C LYS A 353 -17.27 -4.20 1.94
N PRO A 354 -16.27 -3.84 1.11
CA PRO A 354 -15.58 -4.80 0.26
C PRO A 354 -14.59 -5.70 1.01
N TYR A 355 -14.18 -5.31 2.21
CA TYR A 355 -13.22 -6.05 3.04
C TYR A 355 -13.93 -6.66 4.26
N LEU A 356 -13.54 -7.87 4.65
CA LEU A 356 -14.13 -8.57 5.80
C LEU A 356 -13.77 -7.94 7.14
N SER A 357 -12.63 -7.25 7.20
CA SER A 357 -12.16 -6.51 8.37
C SER A 357 -11.93 -5.03 8.03
N ASP A 358 -11.78 -4.21 9.07
CA ASP A 358 -11.45 -2.79 8.93
C ASP A 358 -9.94 -2.53 8.75
N PHE A 359 -9.14 -3.60 8.57
CA PHE A 359 -7.69 -3.52 8.49
C PHE A 359 -7.20 -2.53 7.44
N TRP A 360 -7.67 -2.64 6.20
CA TRP A 360 -7.24 -1.75 5.11
C TRP A 360 -7.71 -0.31 5.29
N GLU A 361 -8.90 -0.09 5.87
CA GLU A 361 -9.38 1.27 6.14
C GLU A 361 -8.61 1.93 7.29
N LYS A 362 -8.24 1.17 8.32
CA LYS A 362 -7.31 1.63 9.37
C LYS A 362 -5.94 1.92 8.80
N ASP A 363 -5.40 1.04 7.95
CA ASP A 363 -4.12 1.27 7.27
C ASP A 363 -4.16 2.57 6.44
N TRP A 364 -5.20 2.74 5.63
CA TRP A 364 -5.42 3.95 4.85
C TRP A 364 -5.49 5.20 5.71
N THR A 365 -6.28 5.17 6.78
CA THR A 365 -6.43 6.31 7.70
C THR A 365 -5.11 6.63 8.39
N ASN A 366 -4.33 5.62 8.78
CA ASN A 366 -3.01 5.83 9.37
C ASN A 366 -2.03 6.47 8.38
N ARG A 367 -2.12 6.10 7.09
CA ARG A 367 -1.28 6.64 6.01
C ARG A 367 -1.70 8.06 5.57
N THR A 368 -2.95 8.46 5.78
CA THR A 368 -3.52 9.71 5.25
C THR A 368 -4.06 10.71 6.28
N GLY A 369 -4.31 10.30 7.53
CA GLY A 369 -5.11 11.03 8.52
C GLY A 369 -4.35 11.85 9.58
N ASN A 370 -3.10 11.51 9.92
CA ASN A 370 -2.39 12.14 11.05
C ASN A 370 -1.63 13.43 10.68
N GLY A 371 -2.33 14.47 10.21
CA GLY A 371 -1.70 15.78 9.91
C GLY A 371 -0.68 15.76 8.76
N ARG A 372 -0.43 14.57 8.18
CA ARG A 372 0.07 14.37 6.83
C ARG A 372 -1.08 14.52 5.85
N GLY A 373 -1.69 15.71 5.84
CA GLY A 373 -2.37 16.16 4.62
C GLY A 373 -1.41 16.02 3.44
N VAL A 374 -1.89 16.21 2.22
CA VAL A 374 -1.05 16.03 1.03
C VAL A 374 0.26 16.85 1.09
N GLU A 375 0.30 17.89 1.92
CA GLU A 375 1.48 18.65 2.35
C GLU A 375 2.46 17.87 3.26
N GLY A 376 2.01 17.15 4.29
CA GLY A 376 2.89 16.40 5.23
C GLY A 376 3.33 15.01 4.74
N LEU A 377 2.85 14.56 3.58
CA LEU A 377 3.47 13.43 2.86
C LEU A 377 4.77 13.86 2.14
N TYR A 378 4.96 15.16 1.87
CA TYR A 378 6.04 15.64 1.00
C TYR A 378 6.68 16.98 1.44
N THR A 379 6.70 17.32 2.73
CA THR A 379 7.31 18.57 3.23
C THR A 379 8.86 18.60 3.22
N ASN A 380 9.56 17.56 2.76
CA ASN A 380 11.03 17.49 2.81
C ASN A 380 11.73 17.55 1.45
N LEU A 381 11.07 18.02 0.38
CA LEU A 381 11.70 18.13 -0.95
C LEU A 381 12.21 19.55 -1.31
N GLU A 382 12.17 20.49 -0.38
CA GLU A 382 12.89 21.77 -0.49
C GLU A 382 14.17 21.76 0.37
N SER A 383 15.19 21.01 -0.06
CA SER A 383 16.58 21.25 0.36
C SER A 383 17.59 20.82 -0.69
#